data_AF-A0A257LLH7-F1
#
_entry.id   AF-A0A257LLH7-F1
#
_cell.length_a   1.000
_cell.length_b   1.000
_cell.length_c   1.000
_cell.angle_alpha   90.00
_cell.angle_beta   90.00
_cell.angle_gamma   90.00
#
_symmetry.space_group_name_H-M   'P 1'
#
loop_
_entity.id
_entity.type
_entity.pdbx_description
1 polymer ?
#
loop_
_entity_poly.entity_id
_entity_poly.type
_entity_poly.pdbx_seq_one_letter_code
_entity_poly.pdbx_strand_id
1 'polypeptide(L)' 'MPLLDVKNLSTRFHTRNGIVHAVDDVSFSVEAGKTLGIVGESGSGKSVTCYSLLGLLPPPPGRIHSG' A
#
# COMPACT_ATOMS: atom_id res chain seq x y z
N MET A 1 -1.16 10.48 -19.52
CA MET A 1 -1.32 10.75 -18.07
C MET A 1 -1.82 9.46 -17.48
N PRO A 2 -1.13 8.92 -16.45
CA PRO A 2 -1.56 7.68 -15.83
C PRO A 2 -2.96 7.85 -15.22
N LEU A 3 -3.74 6.77 -15.24
CA LEU A 3 -5.04 6.71 -14.57
C LEU A 3 -4.85 6.66 -13.05
N LEU A 4 -3.81 5.98 -12.59
CA LEU A 4 -3.39 5.91 -11.20
C LEU A 4 -1.88 6.20 -11.13
N ASP A 5 -1.48 7.15 -10.30
CA ASP A 5 -0.09 7.49 -10.02
C ASP A 5 0.12 7.41 -8.51
N VAL A 6 0.88 6.41 -8.05
CA VAL A 6 1.16 6.15 -6.63
C VAL A 6 2.62 6.52 -6.39
N LYS A 7 2.87 7.43 -5.43
CA LYS A 7 4.22 7.90 -5.13
C LYS A 7 4.51 7.80 -3.65
N ASN A 8 5.59 7.10 -3.33
CA ASN A 8 6.11 6.99 -1.96
C ASN A 8 5.04 6.49 -0.98
N LEU A 9 4.22 5.52 -1.40
CA LEU A 9 3.20 4.93 -0.55
C LEU A 9 3.86 4.19 0.61
N SER A 10 3.57 4.64 1.83
CA SER A 10 3.98 3.99 3.06
C SER A 10 2.79 3.80 3.98
N THR A 11 2.58 2.56 4.41
CA THR A 11 1.50 2.18 5.33
C THR A 11 2.11 1.50 6.55
N ARG A 12 1.80 2.05 7.73
CA ARG A 12 2.35 1.60 9.01
C ARG A 12 1.25 1.12 9.93
N PHE A 13 1.53 0.03 10.65
CA PHE A 13 0.66 -0.48 11.72
C PHE A 13 1.34 -0.26 13.07
N HIS A 14 0.67 0.49 13.95
CA HIS A 14 1.14 0.74 15.31
C HIS A 14 0.68 -0.39 16.23
N THR A 15 1.55 -1.37 16.47
CA THR A 15 1.25 -2.52 17.32
C THR A 15 1.85 -2.34 18.72
N ARG A 16 1.45 -3.18 19.69
CA ARG A 16 2.06 -3.19 21.03
C ARG A 16 3.56 -3.54 21.00
N ASN A 17 4.01 -4.26 19.98
CA ASN A 17 5.39 -4.72 19.83
C ASN A 17 6.23 -3.76 18.96
N GLY A 18 5.68 -2.59 18.62
CA GLY A 18 6.34 -1.60 17.77
C GLY A 18 5.61 -1.34 16.45
N ILE A 19 6.28 -0.59 15.58
CA ILE A 19 5.75 -0.16 14.29
C ILE A 19 6.08 -1.22 13.24
N VAL A 20 5.06 -1.72 12.54
CA VAL A 20 5.24 -2.59 11.38
C VAL A 20 5.11 -1.75 10.12
N HIS A 21 6.16 -1.76 9.30
CA HIS A 21 6.21 -1.13 7.98
C HIS A 21 5.64 -2.11 6.95
N ALA A 22 4.32 -2.11 6.77
CA ALA A 22 3.65 -3.08 5.91
C ALA A 22 3.73 -2.73 4.42
N VAL A 23 3.87 -1.44 4.11
CA VAL A 23 4.25 -0.92 2.80
C VAL A 23 5.28 0.18 3.06
N ASP A 24 6.40 0.14 2.34
CA ASP A 24 7.51 1.05 2.57
C ASP A 24 8.01 1.63 1.24
N ASP A 25 7.68 2.91 1.01
CA ASP A 25 8.14 3.73 -0.12
C ASP A 25 7.85 3.14 -1.51
N VAL A 26 6.64 2.59 -1.68
CA VAL A 26 6.25 1.97 -2.96
C VAL A 26 5.75 3.03 -3.95
N SER A 27 6.30 3.03 -5.16
CA SER A 27 5.91 3.93 -6.24
C SER A 27 5.65 3.16 -7.54
N PHE A 28 4.50 3.43 -8.18
CA PHE A 28 4.15 2.89 -9.49
C PHE A 28 3.03 3.68 -10.15
N SER A 29 2.85 3.50 -11.45
CA SER A 29 1.75 4.09 -12.21
C SER A 29 0.99 3.03 -13.01
N VAL A 30 -0.29 3.27 -13.25
CA VAL A 30 -1.16 2.44 -14.10
C VAL A 30 -1.78 3.33 -15.16
N GLU A 31 -1.46 3.06 -16.42
CA GLU A 31 -2.07 3.74 -17.57
C GLU A 31 -3.51 3.24 -17.81
N ALA A 32 -4.34 4.07 -18.42
CA ALA A 32 -5.71 3.69 -18.77
C ALA A 32 -5.75 2.44 -19.65
N GLY A 33 -6.61 1.47 -19.30
CA GLY A 33 -6.74 0.20 -20.01
C GLY A 33 -5.58 -0.79 -19.80
N LYS A 34 -4.66 -0.53 -18.87
CA LYS A 34 -3.61 -1.48 -18.47
C LYS A 34 -3.94 -2.16 -17.15
N THR A 35 -3.41 -3.36 -16.99
CA THR A 35 -3.52 -4.16 -15.77
C THR A 35 -2.16 -4.28 -15.12
N LEU A 36 -2.07 -3.94 -13.83
CA LEU A 36 -0.88 -4.15 -13.01
C LEU A 36 -1.15 -5.29 -12.01
N GLY A 37 -0.25 -6.28 -11.98
CA GLY A 37 -0.27 -7.36 -10.99
C GLY A 37 0.76 -7.15 -9.89
N ILE A 38 0.37 -7.32 -8.63
CA ILE A 38 1.28 -7.29 -7.48
C ILE A 38 1.46 -8.73 -6.98
N VAL A 39 2.70 -9.25 -7.04
CA VAL A 39 3.05 -10.63 -6.67
C VAL A 39 4.18 -10.66 -5.63
N GLY A 40 4.29 -11.76 -4.89
CA GLY A 40 5.25 -11.90 -3.78
C GLY A 40 4.75 -12.85 -2.69
N GLU A 41 5.62 -13.17 -1.74
CA GLU A 41 5.37 -14.11 -0.64
C GLU A 41 4.28 -13.65 0.33
N SER A 42 3.69 -14.58 1.09
CA SER A 42 2.73 -14.22 2.14
C SER A 42 3.36 -13.22 3.13
N GLY A 43 2.63 -12.16 3.47
CA GLY A 43 3.13 -11.10 4.37
C GLY A 43 3.94 -9.98 3.70
N SER A 44 4.24 -10.05 2.40
CA SER A 44 5.06 -9.04 1.69
C SER A 44 4.39 -7.68 1.41
N GLY A 45 3.22 -7.40 2.01
CA GLY A 45 2.52 -6.11 1.85
C GLY A 45 1.52 -6.00 0.69
N LYS A 46 1.38 -7.02 -0.19
CA LYS A 46 0.50 -6.96 -1.38
C LYS A 46 -0.94 -6.49 -1.09
N SER A 47 -1.61 -7.18 -0.16
CA SER A 47 -2.99 -6.84 0.21
C SER A 47 -3.07 -5.47 0.88
N VAL A 48 -2.06 -5.11 1.68
CA VAL A 48 -2.00 -3.80 2.34
C VAL A 48 -1.84 -2.67 1.33
N THR A 49 -1.02 -2.85 0.28
CA THR A 49 -0.94 -1.91 -0.85
C THR A 49 -2.31 -1.71 -1.47
N CYS A 50 -3.02 -2.79 -1.83
CA CYS A 50 -4.36 -2.69 -2.40
C CYS A 50 -5.36 -2.01 -1.45
N TYR A 51 -5.37 -2.37 -0.16
CA TYR A 51 -6.28 -1.76 0.81
C TYR A 51 -5.99 -0.29 1.05
N SER A 52 -4.71 0.13 1.00
CA SER A 52 -4.33 1.54 1.11
C SER A 52 -4.91 2.35 -0.05
N LEU A 53 -4.82 1.83 -1.27
CA LEU A 53 -5.33 2.49 -2.48
C LEU A 53 -6.86 2.51 -2.54
N LEU A 54 -7.52 1.46 -2.03
CA LEU A 54 -8.98 1.34 -2.02
C LEU A 54 -9.64 2.03 -0.82
N GLY A 55 -8.88 2.60 0.11
CA GLY A 55 -9.42 3.18 1.35
C GLY A 55 -10.02 2.13 2.30
N LEU A 56 -9.56 0.87 2.22
CA LEU A 56 -10.06 -0.27 2.99
C LEU A 56 -9.13 -0.69 4.13
N LEU A 57 -8.19 0.17 4.52
CA LEU A 57 -7.33 -0.12 5.68
C LEU A 57 -8.19 -0.22 6.95
N PRO A 58 -7.95 -1.25 7.79
CA PRO A 58 -8.71 -1.42 9.00
C PRO A 58 -8.46 -0.23 9.96
N PRO A 59 -9.52 0.40 10.51
CA PRO A 59 -9.39 1.39 11.58
C PRO A 59 -8.65 0.77 12.77
N PRO A 60 -7.89 1.58 13.55
CA PRO A 60 -6.61 1.28 14.18
C PRO A 60 -6.24 -0.21 14.36
N PRO A 61 -5.03 -0.62 13.92
CA PRO A 61 -3.81 0.17 14.02
C PRO A 61 -3.18 0.67 12.71
N GLY A 62 -3.79 0.44 11.55
CA GLY A 62 -3.23 0.80 10.24
C GLY A 62 -3.41 2.27 9.86
N ARG A 63 -2.36 2.92 9.34
CA ARG A 63 -2.40 4.29 8.81
C ARG A 63 -1.52 4.44 7.57
N ILE A 64 -2.02 5.18 6.59
CA ILE A 64 -1.21 5.70 5.47
C ILE A 64 -0.38 6.88 6.02
N HIS A 65 0.93 6.80 5.88
CA HIS A 65 1.88 7.84 6.31
C HIS A 65 2.25 8.80 5.16
N SER A 66 2.34 8.26 3.94
CA SER A 66 2.59 8.97 2.68
C SER A 66 2.04 8.12 1.55
N GLY A 67 1.78 8.71 0.39
CA GLY A 67 1.20 7.99 -0.76
C GLY A 67 0.22 8.81 -1.55
#